data_AF-Q2UXT8-F1
#
_entry.id   AF-Q2UXT8-F1
#
_cell.length_a   1.000
_cell.length_b   1.000
_cell.length_c   1.000
_cell.angle_alpha   90.00
_cell.angle_beta   90.00
_cell.angle_gamma   90.00
#
_symmetry.space_group_name_H-M   'P 1'
#
loop_
_entity.id
_entity.type
_entity.pdbx_description
1 polymer ?
#
loop_
_entity_poly.entity_id
_entity_poly.type
_entity_poly.pdbx_seq_one_letter_code
_entity_poly.pdbx_strand_id
1 'polypeptide(L)'
;VNGLFATGDYLVPLATTEAALVASYNRGSKLITACGGASAMLLNEGVTRTPGFAFQGLVEAGQFVAWAVTQYDQFKTLAESTTSHGKLTDININIEGNHVYLVFEFLTGDASGQNMVTIATNAVFEYIIENTPVKPDHAFLDGNLSGDKKANTQTLRSVRGKKVTAEVNISAELVAKYLHTTPEKMVQFGQMTTVGGALSGTIGINA
;
A
#
# COMPACT_ATOMS: atom_id res chain seq x y z
N VAL A 1 -3.43 8.45 21.96
CA VAL A 1 -2.70 8.43 20.67
C VAL A 1 -1.99 9.77 20.53
N ASN A 2 -0.71 9.74 20.15
CA ASN A 2 0.15 10.91 20.02
C ASN A 2 0.65 10.99 18.57
N GLY A 3 -0.25 11.22 17.61
CA GLY A 3 0.06 11.18 16.18
C GLY A 3 -0.09 12.53 15.47
N LEU A 4 0.38 12.58 14.22
CA LEU A 4 0.33 13.79 13.38
C LEU A 4 -1.10 14.30 13.12
N PHE A 5 -2.05 13.38 12.96
CA PHE A 5 -3.45 13.68 12.61
C PHE A 5 -4.45 13.25 13.69
N ALA A 6 -3.96 12.71 14.82
CA ALA A 6 -4.79 12.20 15.91
C ALA A 6 -4.11 12.43 17.26
N THR A 7 -4.76 13.15 18.17
CA THR A 7 -4.25 13.42 19.52
C THR A 7 -5.37 13.25 20.54
N GLY A 8 -5.17 12.36 21.50
CA GLY A 8 -6.13 12.11 22.58
C GLY A 8 -6.52 10.64 22.75
N ASP A 9 -7.61 10.44 23.51
CA ASP A 9 -8.16 9.12 23.82
C ASP A 9 -9.29 8.75 22.85
N TYR A 10 -9.25 7.51 22.37
CA TYR A 10 -10.19 7.02 21.37
C TYR A 10 -10.81 5.69 21.82
N LEU A 11 -12.14 5.60 21.73
CA LEU A 11 -12.86 4.34 21.82
C LEU A 11 -12.95 3.75 20.41
N VAL A 12 -12.15 2.73 20.12
CA VAL A 12 -12.07 2.13 18.78
C VAL A 12 -13.17 1.08 18.60
N PRO A 13 -14.11 1.26 17.67
CA PRO A 13 -15.14 0.24 17.39
C PRO A 13 -14.51 -0.95 16.67
N LEU A 14 -14.80 -2.16 17.15
CA LEU A 14 -14.36 -3.42 16.54
C LEU A 14 -15.57 -4.34 16.33
N ALA A 15 -15.82 -4.75 15.09
CA ALA A 15 -16.85 -5.72 14.73
C ALA A 15 -16.20 -7.04 14.32
N THR A 16 -16.41 -8.10 15.10
CA THR A 16 -15.83 -9.43 14.86
C THR A 16 -16.69 -10.53 15.46
N THR A 17 -16.59 -11.74 14.92
CA THR A 17 -17.13 -12.97 15.53
C THR A 17 -16.05 -13.79 16.23
N GLU A 18 -14.79 -13.39 16.14
CA GLU A 18 -13.68 -14.07 16.80
C GLU A 18 -13.71 -13.79 18.32
N ALA A 19 -13.84 -14.88 19.09
CA ALA A 19 -13.83 -14.79 20.54
C ALA A 19 -12.49 -14.22 21.05
N ALA A 20 -12.53 -13.52 22.17
CA ALA A 20 -11.38 -12.90 22.84
C ALA A 20 -10.64 -11.78 22.07
N LEU A 21 -10.85 -11.56 20.76
CA LEU A 21 -10.16 -10.52 20.00
C LEU A 21 -10.36 -9.13 20.63
N VAL A 22 -11.60 -8.71 20.85
CA VAL A 22 -11.90 -7.39 21.45
C VAL A 22 -11.31 -7.27 22.86
N ALA A 23 -11.36 -8.34 23.66
CA ALA A 23 -10.79 -8.35 25.01
C ALA A 23 -9.25 -8.22 24.98
N SER A 24 -8.58 -8.88 24.04
CA SER A 24 -7.13 -8.79 23.82
C SER A 24 -6.71 -7.37 23.41
N TYR A 25 -7.38 -6.78 22.41
CA TYR A 25 -7.13 -5.41 21.97
C TYR A 25 -7.39 -4.38 23.09
N ASN A 26 -8.43 -4.57 23.91
CA ASN A 26 -8.71 -3.73 25.07
C ASN A 26 -7.60 -3.81 26.13
N ARG A 27 -7.06 -5.00 26.40
CA ARG A 27 -5.92 -5.18 27.32
C ARG A 27 -4.69 -4.41 26.83
N GLY A 28 -4.35 -4.54 25.55
CA GLY A 28 -3.24 -3.81 24.93
C GLY A 28 -3.46 -2.30 24.94
N SER A 29 -4.67 -1.84 24.63
CA SER A 29 -5.02 -0.41 24.64
C SER A 29 -4.90 0.20 26.03
N LYS A 30 -5.37 -0.49 27.08
CA LYS A 30 -5.20 -0.05 28.47
C LYS A 30 -3.74 0.10 28.88
N LEU A 31 -2.89 -0.84 28.47
CA LEU A 31 -1.45 -0.77 28.70
C LEU A 31 -0.85 0.45 27.99
N ILE A 32 -1.15 0.63 26.70
CA ILE A 32 -0.64 1.77 25.92
C ILE A 32 -1.08 3.10 26.52
N THR A 33 -2.34 3.23 26.95
CA THR A 33 -2.84 4.43 27.66
C THR A 33 -2.09 4.66 28.97
N ALA A 34 -1.84 3.60 29.75
CA ALA A 34 -1.07 3.70 31.00
C ALA A 34 0.40 4.11 30.77
N CYS A 35 0.93 3.92 29.55
CA CYS A 35 2.27 4.38 29.15
C CYS A 35 2.30 5.85 28.67
N GLY A 36 1.16 6.56 28.66
CA GLY A 36 1.04 7.91 28.09
C GLY A 36 0.68 7.92 26.60
N GLY A 37 0.30 6.78 26.03
CA GLY A 37 -0.10 6.63 24.64
C GLY A 37 1.02 6.18 23.72
N ALA A 38 0.64 5.78 22.50
CA ALA A 38 1.58 5.45 21.42
C ALA A 38 1.73 6.64 20.46
N SER A 39 2.95 6.85 19.97
CA SER A 39 3.24 7.75 18.85
C SER A 39 2.87 7.05 17.55
N ALA A 40 2.30 7.78 16.59
CA ALA A 40 1.92 7.23 15.29
C ALA A 40 2.15 8.24 14.16
N MET A 41 2.68 7.76 13.03
CA MET A 41 3.06 8.60 11.89
C MET A 41 2.64 7.97 10.56
N LEU A 42 2.04 8.78 9.69
CA LEU A 42 1.86 8.45 8.28
C LEU A 42 3.18 8.70 7.54
N LEU A 43 3.78 7.63 7.02
CA LEU A 43 5.06 7.67 6.31
C LEU A 43 4.89 7.99 4.82
N ASN A 44 3.86 7.43 4.21
CA ASN A 44 3.53 7.64 2.81
C ASN A 44 2.06 7.29 2.56
N GLU A 45 1.49 7.79 1.47
CA GLU A 45 0.16 7.44 1.00
C GLU A 45 0.11 7.42 -0.52
N GLY A 46 -0.68 6.52 -1.09
CA GLY A 46 -0.78 6.38 -2.54
C GLY A 46 -1.61 5.17 -2.93
N VAL A 47 -2.36 5.29 -4.01
CA VAL A 47 -3.18 4.20 -4.56
C VAL A 47 -2.75 3.97 -6.00
N THR A 48 -2.55 2.71 -6.36
CA THR A 48 -1.99 2.33 -7.65
C THR A 48 -3.00 1.64 -8.55
N ARG A 49 -2.86 1.87 -9.87
CA ARG A 49 -3.51 1.10 -10.92
C ARG A 49 -2.49 0.81 -12.02
N THR A 50 -2.53 -0.41 -12.56
CA THR A 50 -1.43 -0.94 -13.36
C THR A 50 -1.87 -1.53 -14.69
N PRO A 51 -2.20 -0.73 -15.72
CA PRO A 51 -2.53 -1.27 -17.03
C PRO A 51 -1.33 -2.00 -17.63
N GLY A 52 -1.63 -3.08 -18.34
CA GLY A 52 -0.65 -3.93 -19.03
C GLY A 52 -0.90 -3.97 -20.53
N PHE A 53 0.17 -3.98 -21.30
CA PHE A 53 0.17 -3.95 -22.77
C PHE A 53 1.13 -5.03 -23.29
N ALA A 54 0.67 -5.89 -24.19
CA ALA A 54 1.49 -6.93 -24.80
C ALA A 54 1.74 -6.60 -26.28
N PHE A 55 2.95 -6.87 -26.75
CA PHE A 55 3.43 -6.58 -28.11
C PHE A 55 3.95 -7.82 -28.80
N GLN A 56 4.16 -7.81 -30.12
CA GLN A 56 4.66 -9.00 -30.83
C GLN A 56 6.11 -9.32 -30.46
N GLY A 57 6.89 -8.30 -30.10
CA GLY A 57 8.29 -8.47 -29.76
C GLY A 57 8.88 -7.29 -29.01
N LEU A 58 10.17 -7.43 -28.67
CA LEU A 58 10.89 -6.47 -27.84
C LEU A 58 11.07 -5.10 -28.51
N VAL A 59 11.16 -5.06 -29.84
CA VAL A 59 11.29 -3.81 -30.61
C VAL A 59 10.06 -2.94 -30.42
N GLU A 60 8.87 -3.54 -30.55
CA GLU A 60 7.59 -2.88 -30.36
C GLU A 60 7.39 -2.40 -28.93
N ALA A 61 7.68 -3.26 -27.94
CA ALA A 61 7.65 -2.89 -26.54
C ALA A 61 8.61 -1.72 -26.24
N GLY A 62 9.81 -1.73 -26.81
CA GLY A 62 10.78 -0.64 -26.67
C GLY A 62 10.31 0.67 -27.29
N GLN A 63 9.69 0.62 -28.47
CA GLN A 63 9.08 1.79 -29.13
C GLN A 63 7.93 2.37 -28.30
N PHE A 64 7.07 1.51 -27.75
CA PHE A 64 6.00 1.92 -26.85
C PHE A 64 6.55 2.61 -25.60
N VAL A 65 7.56 2.03 -24.95
CA VAL A 65 8.18 2.61 -23.74
C VAL A 65 8.83 3.95 -24.06
N ALA A 66 9.62 4.03 -25.14
CA ALA A 66 10.27 5.27 -25.57
C ALA A 66 9.27 6.39 -25.85
N TRP A 67 8.08 6.06 -26.36
CA TRP A 67 6.98 7.01 -26.51
C TRP A 67 6.36 7.35 -25.15
N ALA A 68 5.93 6.37 -24.36
CA ALA A 68 5.20 6.56 -23.11
C ALA A 68 5.94 7.44 -22.10
N VAL A 69 7.28 7.33 -22.01
CA VAL A 69 8.08 8.19 -21.11
C VAL A 69 8.02 9.68 -21.46
N THR A 70 7.73 10.02 -22.73
CA THR A 70 7.58 11.41 -23.17
C THR A 70 6.19 11.98 -22.88
N GLN A 71 5.23 11.14 -22.48
CA GLN A 71 3.82 11.48 -22.36
C GLN A 71 3.37 11.80 -20.93
N TYR A 72 4.30 11.88 -19.96
CA TYR A 72 3.94 12.05 -18.54
C TYR A 72 2.96 13.22 -18.31
N ASP A 73 3.24 14.42 -18.83
CA ASP A 73 2.38 15.59 -18.62
C ASP A 73 1.01 15.44 -19.28
N GLN A 74 0.95 14.79 -20.44
CA GLN A 74 -0.29 14.50 -21.14
C GLN A 74 -1.12 13.47 -20.35
N PHE A 75 -0.51 12.38 -19.90
CA PHE A 75 -1.14 11.36 -19.08
C PHE A 75 -1.64 11.92 -17.77
N LYS A 76 -0.84 12.80 -17.13
CA LYS A 76 -1.23 13.52 -15.93
C LYS A 76 -2.47 14.39 -16.15
N THR A 77 -2.45 15.21 -17.20
CA THR A 77 -3.57 16.09 -17.53
C THR A 77 -4.86 15.30 -17.76
N LEU A 78 -4.78 14.20 -18.52
CA LEU A 78 -5.93 13.33 -18.79
C LEU A 78 -6.44 12.66 -17.51
N ALA A 79 -5.56 12.06 -16.72
CA ALA A 79 -5.94 11.36 -15.49
C ALA A 79 -6.58 12.33 -14.48
N GLU A 80 -5.99 13.50 -14.27
CA GLU A 80 -6.51 14.50 -13.33
C GLU A 80 -7.78 15.18 -13.85
N SER A 81 -8.05 15.19 -15.16
CA SER A 81 -9.31 15.72 -15.71
C SER A 81 -10.56 14.94 -15.25
N THR A 82 -10.40 13.69 -14.81
CA THR A 82 -11.53 12.84 -14.39
C THR A 82 -11.88 13.00 -12.91
N THR A 83 -11.18 13.87 -12.17
CA THR A 83 -11.32 13.96 -10.71
C THR A 83 -10.99 15.35 -10.18
N SER A 84 -11.75 15.81 -9.19
CA SER A 84 -11.45 17.06 -8.45
C SER A 84 -10.47 16.86 -7.29
N HIS A 85 -10.18 15.61 -6.92
CA HIS A 85 -9.43 15.28 -5.69
C HIS A 85 -8.19 14.41 -5.96
N GLY A 86 -8.21 13.59 -7.00
CA GLY A 86 -7.10 12.75 -7.36
C GLY A 86 -5.94 13.56 -7.92
N LYS A 87 -4.71 13.19 -7.55
CA LYS A 87 -3.49 13.75 -8.14
C LYS A 87 -2.57 12.64 -8.55
N LEU A 88 -2.11 12.64 -9.80
CA LEU A 88 -1.12 11.71 -10.29
C LEU A 88 0.26 12.14 -9.79
N THR A 89 0.88 11.32 -8.94
CA THR A 89 2.18 11.60 -8.34
C THR A 89 3.32 10.97 -9.12
N ASP A 90 3.12 9.76 -9.65
CA ASP A 90 4.17 9.04 -10.37
C ASP A 90 3.60 8.07 -11.42
N ILE A 91 4.43 7.76 -12.43
CA ILE A 91 4.20 6.66 -13.38
C ILE A 91 5.49 5.87 -13.51
N ASN A 92 5.53 4.68 -12.93
CA ASN A 92 6.66 3.77 -13.10
C ASN A 92 6.40 2.79 -14.27
N ILE A 93 7.43 2.38 -14.99
CA ILE A 93 7.32 1.45 -16.12
C ILE A 93 8.03 0.15 -15.77
N ASN A 94 7.32 -0.97 -15.84
CA ASN A 94 7.87 -2.32 -15.68
C ASN A 94 7.75 -3.08 -17.00
N ILE A 95 8.82 -3.76 -17.41
CA ILE A 95 8.87 -4.51 -18.66
C ILE A 95 9.23 -5.95 -18.31
N GLU A 96 8.45 -6.91 -18.80
CA GLU A 96 8.71 -8.34 -18.70
C GLU A 96 8.55 -8.97 -20.09
N GLY A 97 9.67 -9.31 -20.72
CA GLY A 97 9.68 -9.72 -22.12
C GLY A 97 9.04 -8.66 -23.03
N ASN A 98 8.02 -9.07 -23.79
CA ASN A 98 7.23 -8.21 -24.68
C ASN A 98 5.99 -7.58 -23.99
N HIS A 99 5.92 -7.62 -22.66
CA HIS A 99 4.85 -7.01 -21.88
C HIS A 99 5.36 -5.75 -21.18
N VAL A 100 4.57 -4.69 -21.23
CA VAL A 100 4.84 -3.42 -20.55
C VAL A 100 3.70 -3.11 -19.60
N TYR A 101 4.04 -2.81 -18.35
CA TYR A 101 3.12 -2.40 -17.30
C TYR A 101 3.44 -0.98 -16.89
N LEU A 102 2.45 -0.10 -16.99
CA LEU A 102 2.55 1.24 -16.44
C LEU A 102 1.96 1.22 -15.03
N VAL A 103 2.66 1.73 -14.04
CA VAL A 103 2.24 1.76 -12.64
C VAL A 103 1.93 3.21 -12.28
N PHE A 104 0.66 3.57 -12.40
CA PHE A 104 0.19 4.88 -12.02
C PHE A 104 -0.01 4.93 -10.51
N GLU A 105 0.55 5.94 -9.85
CA GLU A 105 0.38 6.21 -8.43
C GLU A 105 -0.36 7.53 -8.21
N PHE A 106 -1.41 7.48 -7.39
CA PHE A 106 -2.26 8.64 -7.13
C PHE A 106 -2.41 8.93 -5.64
N LEU A 107 -2.44 10.21 -5.29
CA LEU A 107 -3.06 10.69 -4.07
C LEU A 107 -4.57 10.77 -4.28
N THR A 108 -5.35 10.40 -3.26
CA THR A 108 -6.81 10.26 -3.39
C THR A 108 -7.61 11.02 -2.33
N GLY A 109 -6.94 11.91 -1.59
CA GLY A 109 -7.50 12.60 -0.43
C GLY A 109 -7.91 11.62 0.66
N ASP A 110 -9.13 11.78 1.18
CA ASP A 110 -9.68 10.93 2.25
C ASP A 110 -10.37 9.66 1.73
N ALA A 111 -10.54 9.52 0.42
CA ALA A 111 -11.15 8.34 -0.17
C ALA A 111 -10.18 7.14 -0.12
N SER A 112 -10.72 5.91 -0.16
CA SER A 112 -9.89 4.73 -0.44
C SER A 112 -9.33 4.71 -1.87
N GLY A 113 -9.95 5.47 -2.79
CA GLY A 113 -9.37 5.80 -4.09
C GLY A 113 -9.60 4.79 -5.22
N GLN A 114 -10.08 3.57 -4.95
CA GLN A 114 -10.03 2.49 -5.96
C GLN A 114 -10.83 2.74 -7.24
N ASN A 115 -12.03 3.30 -7.14
CA ASN A 115 -12.82 3.66 -8.32
C ASN A 115 -12.22 4.88 -9.04
N MET A 116 -11.74 5.85 -8.28
CA MET A 116 -11.16 7.08 -8.82
C MET A 116 -9.92 6.77 -9.67
N VAL A 117 -8.97 5.99 -9.13
CA VAL A 117 -7.76 5.63 -9.89
C VAL A 117 -8.08 4.77 -11.12
N THR A 118 -9.12 3.92 -11.05
CA THR A 118 -9.55 3.14 -12.22
C THR A 118 -10.09 4.04 -13.32
N ILE A 119 -10.93 5.03 -12.99
CA ILE A 119 -11.48 5.98 -13.98
C ILE A 119 -10.37 6.86 -14.57
N ALA A 120 -9.50 7.40 -13.71
CA ALA A 120 -8.39 8.25 -14.12
C ALA A 120 -7.41 7.51 -15.04
N THR A 121 -7.03 6.28 -14.66
CA THR A 121 -6.19 5.43 -15.51
C THR A 121 -6.91 4.99 -16.78
N ASN A 122 -8.23 4.79 -16.77
CA ASN A 122 -8.98 4.42 -17.98
C ASN A 122 -8.93 5.52 -19.05
N ALA A 123 -9.06 6.79 -18.66
CA ALA A 123 -8.93 7.91 -19.58
C ALA A 123 -7.55 7.95 -20.27
N VAL A 124 -6.48 7.67 -19.51
CA VAL A 124 -5.13 7.54 -20.07
C VAL A 124 -4.98 6.29 -20.93
N PHE A 125 -5.58 5.17 -20.50
CA PHE A 125 -5.55 3.91 -21.22
C PHE A 125 -6.18 4.04 -22.61
N GLU A 126 -7.37 4.64 -22.71
CA GLU A 126 -8.04 4.90 -23.99
C GLU A 126 -7.18 5.78 -24.91
N TYR A 127 -6.62 6.87 -24.36
CA TYR A 127 -5.68 7.72 -25.10
C TYR A 127 -4.46 6.95 -25.61
N ILE A 128 -3.89 6.05 -24.78
CA ILE A 128 -2.76 5.21 -25.18
C ILE A 128 -3.14 4.31 -26.36
N ILE A 129 -4.29 3.64 -26.30
CA ILE A 129 -4.73 2.72 -27.37
C ILE A 129 -4.90 3.47 -28.70
N GLU A 130 -5.32 4.73 -28.66
CA GLU A 130 -5.55 5.55 -29.86
C GLU A 130 -4.26 6.19 -30.42
N ASN A 131 -3.31 6.55 -29.56
CA ASN A 131 -2.20 7.45 -29.93
C ASN A 131 -0.81 6.79 -29.90
N THR A 132 -0.70 5.57 -29.39
CA THR A 132 0.57 4.84 -29.39
C THR A 132 1.12 4.65 -30.81
N PRO A 133 2.44 4.84 -31.04
CA PRO A 133 3.05 4.60 -32.35
C PRO A 133 3.05 3.11 -32.74
N VAL A 134 2.83 2.22 -31.76
CA VAL A 134 2.81 0.77 -31.96
C VAL A 134 1.59 0.20 -31.26
N LYS A 135 0.77 -0.54 -32.01
CA LYS A 135 -0.46 -1.11 -31.50
C LYS A 135 -0.15 -2.36 -30.65
N PRO A 136 -0.55 -2.41 -29.38
CA PRO A 136 -0.49 -3.64 -28.59
C PRO A 136 -1.35 -4.73 -29.22
N ASP A 137 -0.91 -5.99 -29.17
CA ASP A 137 -1.72 -7.15 -29.56
C ASP A 137 -2.96 -7.27 -28.67
N HIS A 138 -2.77 -7.04 -27.37
CA HIS A 138 -3.83 -6.93 -26.39
C HIS A 138 -3.38 -6.08 -25.19
N ALA A 139 -4.34 -5.52 -24.47
CA ALA A 139 -4.10 -4.68 -23.32
C ALA A 139 -5.24 -4.80 -22.30
N PHE A 140 -4.91 -4.61 -21.02
CA PHE A 140 -5.88 -4.66 -19.92
C PHE A 140 -5.65 -3.49 -18.98
N LEU A 141 -6.73 -2.91 -18.46
CA LEU A 141 -6.67 -1.77 -17.53
C LEU A 141 -6.00 -2.14 -16.18
N ASP A 142 -6.01 -3.43 -15.83
CA ASP A 142 -5.28 -3.94 -14.66
C ASP A 142 -4.56 -5.26 -14.98
N GLY A 143 -3.25 -5.18 -15.09
CA GLY A 143 -2.32 -6.29 -15.26
C GLY A 143 -1.87 -6.93 -13.95
N ASN A 144 -2.56 -6.70 -12.83
CA ASN A 144 -2.33 -7.32 -11.52
C ASN A 144 -1.05 -6.89 -10.79
N LEU A 145 -0.29 -5.95 -11.34
CA LEU A 145 0.92 -5.42 -10.71
C LEU A 145 0.60 -4.44 -9.56
N SER A 146 -0.63 -3.91 -9.49
CA SER A 146 -1.10 -3.07 -8.38
C SER A 146 -1.18 -3.83 -7.05
N GLY A 147 -1.22 -5.17 -7.10
CA GLY A 147 -1.40 -6.00 -5.93
C GLY A 147 -2.77 -5.83 -5.24
N ASP A 148 -3.78 -5.30 -5.94
CA ASP A 148 -5.10 -5.09 -5.36
C ASP A 148 -5.68 -6.40 -4.81
N LYS A 149 -5.92 -6.39 -3.49
CA LYS A 149 -6.45 -7.51 -2.72
C LYS A 149 -5.59 -8.79 -2.80
N LYS A 150 -4.29 -8.65 -3.08
CA LYS A 150 -3.33 -9.77 -3.18
C LYS A 150 -2.11 -9.50 -2.32
N ALA A 151 -1.71 -10.48 -1.51
CA ALA A 151 -0.49 -10.40 -0.74
C ALA A 151 0.73 -10.32 -1.68
N ASN A 152 1.57 -9.30 -1.50
CA ASN A 152 2.74 -9.07 -2.33
C ASN A 152 3.80 -8.25 -1.57
N THR A 153 5.06 -8.39 -1.99
CA THR A 153 6.21 -7.72 -1.38
C THR A 153 6.41 -6.28 -1.86
N GLN A 154 5.80 -5.87 -2.97
CA GLN A 154 5.99 -4.53 -3.52
C GLN A 154 5.55 -3.46 -2.53
N THR A 155 4.40 -3.67 -1.88
CA THR A 155 3.86 -2.77 -0.84
C THR A 155 4.77 -2.58 0.37
N LEU A 156 5.77 -3.46 0.59
CA LEU A 156 6.75 -3.29 1.65
C LEU A 156 7.74 -2.15 1.33
N ARG A 157 8.12 -2.01 0.05
CA ARG A 157 9.02 -0.95 -0.42
C ARG A 157 8.26 0.32 -0.80
N SER A 158 7.17 0.18 -1.55
CA SER A 158 6.30 1.30 -1.95
C SER A 158 5.18 1.54 -0.92
N VAL A 159 4.09 2.15 -1.37
CA VAL A 159 2.85 2.35 -0.60
C VAL A 159 1.66 1.80 -1.38
N ARG A 160 0.65 1.32 -0.64
CA ARG A 160 -0.69 1.09 -1.18
C ARG A 160 -1.71 1.42 -0.09
N GLY A 161 -2.52 2.44 -0.32
CA GLY A 161 -3.33 3.06 0.72
C GLY A 161 -2.49 3.98 1.60
N LYS A 162 -2.27 3.59 2.86
CA LYS A 162 -1.54 4.38 3.86
C LYS A 162 -0.43 3.54 4.47
N LYS A 163 0.82 4.02 4.44
CA LYS A 163 1.97 3.41 5.11
C LYS A 163 2.15 4.08 6.46
N VAL A 164 1.91 3.35 7.55
CA VAL A 164 1.89 3.89 8.91
C VAL A 164 2.94 3.20 9.77
N THR A 165 3.55 3.94 10.70
CA THR A 165 4.36 3.38 11.78
C THR A 165 3.83 3.86 13.14
N ALA A 166 4.03 3.05 14.17
CA ALA A 166 3.69 3.40 15.54
C ALA A 166 4.71 2.82 16.54
N GLU A 167 4.93 3.53 17.63
CA GLU A 167 5.84 3.12 18.70
C GLU A 167 5.30 3.49 20.09
N VAL A 168 5.74 2.75 21.09
CA VAL A 168 5.40 2.99 22.50
C VAL A 168 6.54 2.49 23.38
N ASN A 169 6.86 3.25 24.43
CA ASN A 169 7.80 2.84 25.46
C ASN A 169 7.04 2.27 26.66
N ILE A 170 7.29 1.01 27.02
CA ILE A 170 6.58 0.30 28.09
C ILE A 170 7.57 -0.09 29.17
N SER A 171 7.33 0.31 30.42
CA SER A 171 8.16 -0.08 31.55
C SER A 171 8.00 -1.56 31.89
N ALA A 172 9.04 -2.19 32.44
CA ALA A 172 8.98 -3.58 32.88
C ALA A 172 7.86 -3.83 33.92
N GLU A 173 7.60 -2.85 34.80
CA GLU A 173 6.51 -2.90 35.77
C GLU A 173 5.15 -3.01 35.07
N LEU A 174 4.90 -2.18 34.05
CA LEU A 174 3.65 -2.19 33.30
C LEU A 174 3.52 -3.46 32.46
N VAL A 175 4.61 -3.97 31.87
CA VAL A 175 4.62 -5.29 31.21
C VAL A 175 4.22 -6.40 32.19
N ALA A 176 4.81 -6.45 33.38
CA ALA A 176 4.47 -7.46 34.39
C ALA A 176 3.01 -7.34 34.86
N LYS A 177 2.57 -6.12 35.14
CA LYS A 177 1.21 -5.82 35.63
C LYS A 177 0.14 -6.16 34.59
N TYR A 178 0.31 -5.71 33.36
CA TYR A 178 -0.73 -5.81 32.33
C TYR A 178 -0.58 -7.05 31.48
N LEU A 179 0.64 -7.44 31.08
CA LEU A 179 0.89 -8.55 30.16
C LEU A 179 1.27 -9.87 30.85
N HIS A 180 1.63 -9.83 32.13
CA HIS A 180 2.03 -11.00 32.93
C HIS A 180 3.23 -11.74 32.31
N THR A 181 4.18 -10.98 31.78
CA THR A 181 5.44 -11.47 31.20
C THR A 181 6.57 -10.50 31.52
N THR A 182 7.74 -10.66 30.91
CA THR A 182 8.86 -9.72 31.00
C THR A 182 9.25 -9.19 29.61
N PRO A 183 9.87 -8.00 29.51
CA PRO A 183 10.38 -7.48 28.24
C PRO A 183 11.32 -8.46 27.51
N GLU A 184 12.18 -9.16 28.25
CA GLU A 184 13.15 -10.12 27.70
C GLU A 184 12.43 -11.28 27.01
N LYS A 185 11.38 -11.82 27.64
CA LYS A 185 10.57 -12.89 27.03
C LYS A 185 9.83 -12.41 25.79
N MET A 186 9.36 -11.16 25.76
CA MET A 186 8.72 -10.58 24.58
C MET A 186 9.71 -10.46 23.41
N VAL A 187 10.96 -10.02 23.68
CA VAL A 187 12.02 -9.95 22.67
C VAL A 187 12.38 -11.35 22.16
N GLN A 188 12.58 -12.31 23.06
CA GLN A 188 12.86 -13.71 22.69
C GLN A 188 11.75 -14.31 21.82
N PHE A 189 10.49 -14.04 22.16
CA PHE A 189 9.34 -14.46 21.35
C PHE A 189 9.36 -13.81 19.97
N GLY A 190 9.59 -12.50 19.88
CA GLY A 190 9.69 -11.79 18.59
C GLY A 190 10.84 -12.31 17.71
N GLN A 191 11.99 -12.64 18.29
CA GLN A 191 13.10 -13.27 17.57
C GLN A 191 12.72 -14.65 17.04
N MET A 192 12.08 -15.48 17.89
CA MET A 192 11.62 -16.81 17.51
C MET A 192 10.62 -16.76 16.35
N THR A 193 9.61 -15.90 16.42
CA THR A 193 8.58 -15.78 15.37
C THR A 193 9.14 -15.16 14.09
N THR A 194 10.11 -14.26 14.18
CA THR A 194 10.80 -13.70 13.00
C THR A 194 11.54 -14.78 12.23
N VAL A 195 12.31 -15.64 12.92
CA VAL A 195 12.99 -16.78 12.29
C VAL A 195 11.97 -17.77 11.71
N GLY A 196 10.90 -18.07 12.46
CA GLY A 196 9.81 -18.92 11.98
C GLY A 196 9.16 -18.38 10.71
N GLY A 197 8.91 -17.08 10.63
CA GLY A 197 8.34 -16.44 9.46
C GLY A 197 9.28 -16.48 8.24
N ALA A 198 10.59 -16.28 8.46
CA ALA A 198 11.57 -16.44 7.40
C ALA A 198 11.60 -17.88 6.86
N LEU A 199 11.57 -18.88 7.75
CA LEU A 199 11.56 -20.29 7.36
C LEU A 199 10.28 -20.69 6.61
N SER A 200 9.13 -20.11 6.93
CA SER A 200 7.86 -20.41 6.26
C SER A 200 7.68 -19.66 4.93
N GLY A 201 8.56 -18.71 4.61
CA GLY A 201 8.43 -17.84 3.44
C GLY A 201 7.26 -16.85 3.52
N THR A 202 6.77 -16.51 4.72
CA THR A 202 5.71 -15.49 4.84
C THR A 202 6.25 -14.10 4.53
N ILE A 203 5.40 -13.26 3.95
CA ILE A 203 5.70 -11.84 3.67
C ILE A 203 5.41 -10.96 4.90
N GLY A 204 4.48 -11.40 5.77
CA GLY A 204 4.10 -10.69 6.98
C GLY A 204 4.91 -11.17 8.19
N ILE A 205 5.72 -10.28 8.77
CA ILE A 205 6.44 -10.52 10.03
C ILE A 205 5.71 -9.78 11.15
N ASN A 206 4.64 -10.43 11.64
CA ASN A 206 3.79 -9.98 12.74
C ASN A 206 3.17 -11.20 13.43
N ALA A 207 2.52 -10.99 14.57
CA ALA A 207 1.80 -12.02 15.32
C ALA A 207 0.29 -11.87 15.13
#